data_AF-A0A0S4JKW7-F1
#
_entry.id   AF-A0A0S4JKW7-F1
#
_cell.length_a   1.000
_cell.length_b   1.000
_cell.length_c   1.000
_cell.angle_alpha   90.00
_cell.angle_beta   90.00
_cell.angle_gamma   90.00
#
_symmetry.space_group_name_H-M   'P 1'
#
loop_
_entity.id
_entity.type
_entity.pdbx_description
1 polymer ?
#
loop_
_entity_poly.entity_id
_entity_poly.type
_entity_poly.pdbx_seq_one_letter_code
_entity_poly.pdbx_strand_id
1 'polypeptide(L)'
;MHLTALQRLFYNFFNLPHVSDTIPFLQWSQIPQQLHNASTPLCNELLLSEDITGIPDLWAFVKDVLRSPDFEKHYTISRAVLVKHTDEMAIQAFLYLHEQECKSNSFVYSNFLDSSNPDGVAAHAKFMSLCEKTTTGHLTMAWHGVDNTNDHVFHICRDGLRGTSDAYFGKGSYVTPEAAYAAKYSDYGDDDECAVILCVVSATQVYPVTVKEDYRTLDEEALVEENVRGFSKYFSRDREHPIALKPFSNAHFIPVKEYGNIHPRNRNLLGVEVHHQATSESDAEFHELVVASHHQILPIAIVYYLKTAT
;
A
#
# COMPACT_ATOMS: atom_id res chain seq x y z
N MET A 1 -17.11 -1.51 25.45
CA MET A 1 -17.08 -1.34 23.98
C MET A 1 -15.62 -1.40 23.57
N HIS A 2 -15.17 -2.45 22.88
CA HIS A 2 -13.76 -2.58 22.50
C HIS A 2 -13.51 -1.71 21.27
N LEU A 3 -12.74 -0.63 21.44
CA LEU A 3 -12.22 0.15 20.30
C LEU A 3 -11.34 -0.75 19.44
N THR A 4 -11.52 -0.69 18.12
CA THR A 4 -10.65 -1.39 17.15
C THR A 4 -9.22 -0.88 17.26
N ALA A 5 -8.23 -1.64 16.81
CA ALA A 5 -6.82 -1.23 16.84
C ALA A 5 -6.62 0.12 16.14
N LEU A 6 -7.32 0.31 15.01
CA LEU A 6 -7.35 1.57 14.28
C LEU A 6 -7.99 2.71 15.08
N GLN A 7 -9.11 2.47 15.76
CA GLN A 7 -9.74 3.48 16.63
C GLN A 7 -8.85 3.86 17.81
N ARG A 8 -8.12 2.90 18.39
CA ARG A 8 -7.10 3.20 19.42
C ARG A 8 -5.97 4.02 18.84
N LEU A 9 -5.58 3.76 17.60
CA LEU A 9 -4.57 4.55 16.90
C LEU A 9 -5.06 5.98 16.68
N PHE A 10 -6.28 6.17 16.14
CA PHE A 10 -6.81 7.52 15.94
C PHE A 10 -7.09 8.27 17.25
N TYR A 11 -7.59 7.56 18.27
CA TYR A 11 -7.98 8.16 19.54
C TYR A 11 -6.77 8.48 20.44
N ASN A 12 -5.83 7.54 20.59
CA ASN A 12 -4.68 7.73 21.45
C ASN A 12 -3.60 8.61 20.79
N PHE A 13 -3.50 8.65 19.46
CA PHE A 13 -2.38 9.30 18.78
C PHE A 13 -2.72 10.62 18.10
N PHE A 14 -3.93 10.77 17.55
CA PHE A 14 -4.31 12.02 16.87
C PHE A 14 -5.16 12.96 17.75
N ASN A 15 -5.40 12.61 19.03
CA ASN A 15 -6.23 13.38 19.96
C ASN A 15 -7.59 13.77 19.37
N LEU A 16 -8.13 12.98 18.44
CA LEU A 16 -9.39 13.30 17.80
C LEU A 16 -10.53 13.12 18.82
N PRO A 17 -11.37 14.13 19.07
CA PRO A 17 -12.52 13.98 19.95
C PRO A 17 -13.43 12.87 19.43
N HIS A 18 -14.17 12.24 20.36
CA HIS A 18 -15.12 11.17 20.05
C HIS A 18 -15.91 11.50 18.78
N VAL A 19 -15.77 10.68 17.74
CA VAL A 19 -16.62 10.73 16.53
C VAL A 19 -17.99 10.18 16.93
N SER A 20 -18.69 10.91 17.78
CA SER A 20 -20.10 10.70 18.09
C SER A 20 -20.78 12.05 17.92
N ASP A 21 -21.50 12.12 16.81
CA ASP A 21 -22.55 13.08 16.46
C ASP A 21 -22.10 14.50 16.07
N THR A 22 -22.32 14.80 14.78
CA THR A 22 -22.27 16.10 14.08
C THR A 22 -20.90 16.76 13.91
N ILE A 23 -20.23 16.41 12.80
CA ILE A 23 -19.23 17.29 12.18
C ILE A 23 -19.99 18.33 11.33
N PRO A 24 -19.81 19.65 11.52
CA PRO A 24 -20.40 20.64 10.64
C PRO A 24 -19.78 20.52 9.24
N PHE A 25 -20.63 20.42 8.23
CA PHE A 25 -20.25 20.42 6.82
C PHE A 25 -19.38 21.64 6.48
N LEU A 26 -18.09 21.43 6.21
CA LEU A 26 -17.30 22.38 5.42
C LEU A 26 -17.67 22.19 3.94
N GLN A 27 -18.32 23.19 3.36
CA GLN A 27 -18.57 23.21 1.91
C GLN A 27 -17.23 23.41 1.18
N TRP A 28 -16.92 22.48 0.27
CA TRP A 28 -15.74 22.49 -0.61
C TRP A 28 -15.57 23.78 -1.44
N SER A 29 -16.60 24.64 -1.54
CA SER A 29 -16.52 25.94 -2.20
C SER A 29 -15.71 27.00 -1.42
N GLN A 30 -15.25 26.70 -0.20
CA GLN A 30 -14.53 27.65 0.64
C GLN A 30 -13.06 27.32 0.90
N ILE A 31 -12.52 26.22 0.35
CA ILE A 31 -11.08 25.94 0.40
C ILE A 31 -10.40 26.81 -0.67
N PRO A 32 -9.54 27.78 -0.31
CA PRO A 32 -8.82 28.57 -1.31
C PRO A 32 -7.92 27.66 -2.13
N GLN A 33 -7.91 27.80 -3.45
CA GLN A 33 -6.94 27.20 -4.39
C GLN A 33 -5.47 27.64 -4.15
N GLN A 34 -5.14 28.16 -2.97
CA GLN A 34 -3.84 28.75 -2.63
C GLN A 34 -2.84 27.79 -1.98
N LEU A 35 -3.13 26.48 -1.90
CA LEU A 35 -2.14 25.48 -1.46
C LEU A 35 -1.05 25.16 -2.49
N HIS A 36 -1.06 25.79 -3.67
CA HIS A 36 -0.11 25.45 -4.75
C HIS A 36 1.14 26.33 -4.87
N ASN A 37 1.31 27.42 -4.12
CA ASN A 37 2.43 28.35 -4.37
C ASN A 37 3.20 28.87 -3.14
N ALA A 38 3.09 28.23 -1.96
CA ALA A 38 3.90 28.61 -0.80
C ALA A 38 5.07 27.64 -0.59
N SER A 39 6.15 27.82 -1.36
CA SER A 39 7.46 27.23 -1.07
C SER A 39 8.09 27.93 0.12
N THR A 40 7.55 27.68 1.31
CA THR A 40 8.22 27.97 2.59
C THR A 40 8.84 26.67 3.06
N PRO A 41 10.14 26.62 3.40
CA PRO A 41 10.74 25.43 3.98
C PRO A 41 10.16 25.26 5.39
N LEU A 42 9.06 24.52 5.50
CA LEU A 42 8.58 24.02 6.78
C LEU A 42 9.66 23.06 7.29
N CYS A 43 10.23 23.43 8.43
CA CYS A 43 11.36 22.75 9.07
C CYS A 43 11.08 21.25 9.21
N ASN A 44 12.00 20.41 8.75
CA ASN A 44 11.89 18.94 8.76
C ASN A 44 11.60 18.36 10.17
N GLU A 45 11.89 19.11 11.24
CA GLU A 45 11.66 18.71 12.65
C GLU A 45 10.18 18.63 13.06
N LEU A 46 9.24 19.17 12.28
CA LEU A 46 7.81 19.21 12.67
C LEU A 46 7.00 17.98 12.24
N LEU A 47 7.51 17.17 11.31
CA LEU A 47 6.75 16.08 10.70
C LEU A 47 6.88 14.74 11.43
N LEU A 48 7.92 14.52 12.24
CA LEU A 48 8.20 13.23 12.86
C LEU A 48 8.16 13.33 14.39
N SER A 49 7.76 12.24 15.05
CA SER A 49 7.92 12.10 16.50
C SER A 49 9.37 11.85 16.90
N GLU A 50 9.63 11.91 18.20
CA GLU A 50 10.80 11.25 18.78
C GLU A 50 10.73 9.72 18.55
N ASP A 51 11.84 9.04 18.82
CA ASP A 51 11.92 7.59 18.74
C ASP A 51 10.93 6.94 19.72
N ILE A 52 10.03 6.11 19.17
CA ILE A 52 8.98 5.45 19.93
C ILE A 52 9.36 4.04 20.40
N THR A 53 10.55 3.54 20.09
CA THR A 53 11.01 2.20 20.55
C THR A 53 11.06 2.09 22.06
N GLY A 54 11.29 3.21 22.76
CA GLY A 54 11.22 3.31 24.22
C GLY A 54 9.81 3.46 24.80
N ILE A 55 8.77 3.55 23.97
CA ILE A 55 7.37 3.74 24.39
C ILE A 55 6.60 2.42 24.20
N PRO A 56 6.38 1.62 25.26
CA PRO A 56 5.99 0.20 25.13
C PRO A 56 4.74 -0.05 24.29
N ASP A 57 3.69 0.75 24.47
CA ASP A 57 2.40 0.53 23.80
C ASP A 57 2.48 0.86 22.30
N LEU A 58 3.17 1.93 21.92
CA LEU A 58 3.32 2.32 20.52
C LEU A 58 4.26 1.37 19.79
N TRP A 59 5.34 0.97 20.47
CA TRP A 59 6.28 0.00 19.94
C TRP A 59 5.66 -1.38 19.77
N ALA A 60 4.84 -1.84 20.74
CA ALA A 60 4.11 -3.09 20.64
C ALA A 60 3.16 -3.08 19.43
N PHE A 61 2.44 -1.98 19.20
CA PHE A 61 1.60 -1.81 18.03
C PHE A 61 2.40 -1.92 16.72
N VAL A 62 3.51 -1.17 16.58
CA VAL A 62 4.32 -1.20 15.36
C VAL A 62 4.87 -2.60 15.10
N LYS A 63 5.37 -3.30 16.14
CA LYS A 63 5.87 -4.67 16.00
C LYS A 63 4.81 -5.70 15.61
N ASP A 64 3.60 -5.54 16.12
CA ASP A 64 2.47 -6.41 15.77
C ASP A 64 2.17 -6.31 14.26
N VAL A 65 2.08 -5.07 13.75
CA VAL A 65 1.82 -4.81 12.32
C VAL A 65 3.02 -5.17 11.43
N LEU A 66 4.25 -5.04 11.94
CA LEU A 66 5.46 -5.44 11.23
C LEU A 66 5.51 -6.95 10.96
N ARG A 67 4.74 -7.74 11.74
CA ARG A 67 4.88 -9.20 11.85
C ARG A 67 6.33 -9.57 12.18
N SER A 68 6.83 -8.91 13.24
CA SER A 68 8.25 -8.80 13.62
C SER A 68 9.13 -10.05 13.45
N PRO A 69 8.70 -11.30 13.74
CA PRO A 69 9.59 -12.47 13.57
C PRO A 69 10.12 -12.68 12.15
N ASP A 70 9.32 -12.42 11.12
CA ASP A 70 9.75 -12.59 9.72
C ASP A 70 10.68 -11.46 9.28
N PHE A 71 10.45 -10.24 9.78
CA PHE A 71 11.27 -9.07 9.51
C PHE A 71 12.64 -9.17 10.22
N GLU A 72 12.63 -9.48 11.51
CA GLU A 72 13.82 -9.54 12.36
C GLU A 72 14.75 -10.72 12.02
N LYS A 73 14.26 -11.69 11.25
CA LYS A 73 15.10 -12.74 10.66
C LYS A 73 16.15 -12.18 9.69
N HIS A 74 15.86 -11.07 9.04
CA HIS A 74 16.68 -10.49 7.99
C HIS A 74 17.24 -9.11 8.36
N TYR A 75 16.58 -8.39 9.27
CA TYR A 75 16.86 -6.99 9.56
C TYR A 75 16.95 -6.73 11.07
N THR A 76 17.82 -5.80 11.47
CA THR A 76 17.89 -5.29 12.84
C THR A 76 17.24 -3.92 12.89
N ILE A 77 16.16 -3.77 13.67
CA ILE A 77 15.44 -2.50 13.80
C ILE A 77 16.29 -1.53 14.63
N SER A 78 16.60 -0.37 14.07
CA SER A 78 17.40 0.66 14.73
C SER A 78 16.53 1.60 15.55
N ARG A 79 15.43 2.08 14.95
CA ARG A 79 14.47 3.01 15.57
C ARG A 79 13.14 3.02 14.82
N ALA A 80 12.11 3.52 15.48
CA ALA A 80 10.81 3.75 14.87
C ALA A 80 10.31 5.14 15.26
N VAL A 81 9.69 5.85 14.33
CA VAL A 81 9.10 7.17 14.58
C VAL A 81 7.70 7.23 13.99
N LEU A 82 6.84 8.05 14.55
CA LEU A 82 5.51 8.33 14.03
C LEU A 82 5.56 9.50 13.05
N VAL A 83 4.68 9.47 12.07
CA VAL A 83 4.42 10.60 11.18
C VAL A 83 3.37 11.49 11.84
N LYS A 84 3.79 12.69 12.25
CA LYS A 84 2.93 13.74 12.78
C LYS A 84 2.22 14.43 11.61
N HIS A 85 0.95 14.13 11.44
CA HIS A 85 0.06 14.96 10.64
C HIS A 85 -0.33 16.18 11.47
N THR A 86 0.51 17.21 11.45
CA THR A 86 0.25 18.49 12.15
C THR A 86 -0.97 19.21 11.58
N ASP A 87 -1.39 18.84 10.37
CA ASP A 87 -2.62 19.31 9.76
C ASP A 87 -3.73 18.29 9.99
N GLU A 88 -4.62 18.56 10.95
CA GLU A 88 -5.84 17.78 11.16
C GLU A 88 -6.62 17.62 9.84
N MET A 89 -6.48 18.56 8.89
CA MET A 89 -7.14 18.46 7.58
C MET A 89 -6.67 17.25 6.76
N ALA A 90 -5.42 16.78 6.88
CA ALA A 90 -4.95 15.63 6.10
C ALA A 90 -5.66 14.34 6.53
N ILE A 91 -5.78 14.11 7.84
CA ILE A 91 -6.51 12.98 8.41
C ILE A 91 -8.00 13.09 8.10
N GLN A 92 -8.59 14.26 8.31
CA GLN A 92 -10.01 14.48 8.02
C GLN A 92 -10.32 14.31 6.54
N ALA A 93 -9.44 14.77 5.64
CA ALA A 93 -9.57 14.57 4.20
C ALA A 93 -9.48 13.08 3.84
N PHE A 94 -8.52 12.34 4.41
CA PHE A 94 -8.42 10.89 4.22
C PHE A 94 -9.71 10.17 4.64
N LEU A 95 -10.21 10.44 5.85
CA LEU A 95 -11.43 9.82 6.38
C LEU A 95 -12.67 10.22 5.56
N TYR A 96 -12.78 11.50 5.19
CA TYR A 96 -13.86 11.99 4.35
C TYR A 96 -13.87 11.29 2.99
N LEU A 97 -12.72 11.20 2.32
CA LEU A 97 -12.61 10.53 1.01
C LEU A 97 -12.94 9.04 1.13
N HIS A 98 -12.43 8.36 2.16
CA HIS A 98 -12.79 6.97 2.46
C HIS A 98 -14.31 6.79 2.56
N GLU A 99 -15.00 7.66 3.31
CA GLU A 99 -16.46 7.58 3.41
C GLU A 99 -17.18 7.86 2.08
N GLN A 100 -16.69 8.82 1.28
CA GLN A 100 -17.30 9.12 -0.01
C GLN A 100 -17.14 7.96 -0.98
N GLU A 101 -15.98 7.32 -1.01
CA GLU A 101 -15.74 6.10 -1.79
C GLU A 101 -16.73 5.01 -1.35
N CYS A 102 -16.82 4.73 -0.05
CA CYS A 102 -17.74 3.73 0.49
C CYS A 102 -19.21 3.97 0.07
N LYS A 103 -19.69 5.23 0.15
CA LYS A 103 -21.07 5.61 -0.20
C LYS A 103 -21.35 5.45 -1.69
N SER A 104 -20.39 5.84 -2.53
CA SER A 104 -20.52 5.78 -3.99
C SER A 104 -20.59 4.34 -4.51
N ASN A 105 -20.10 3.39 -3.70
CA ASN A 105 -19.68 2.08 -4.17
C ASN A 105 -20.56 0.90 -3.70
N SER A 106 -21.62 1.17 -2.92
CA SER A 106 -22.52 0.12 -2.40
C SER A 106 -23.22 -0.74 -3.46
N PHE A 107 -23.21 -0.33 -4.74
CA PHE A 107 -23.94 -1.00 -5.82
C PHE A 107 -23.09 -1.92 -6.73
N VAL A 108 -21.76 -1.81 -6.74
CA VAL A 108 -20.94 -2.44 -7.81
C VAL A 108 -20.13 -3.66 -7.33
N TYR A 109 -19.85 -3.76 -6.02
CA TYR A 109 -18.86 -4.72 -5.52
C TYR A 109 -19.23 -6.20 -5.71
N SER A 110 -20.51 -6.55 -5.63
CA SER A 110 -20.98 -7.94 -5.74
C SER A 110 -20.71 -8.59 -7.10
N ASN A 111 -20.32 -7.80 -8.11
CA ASN A 111 -20.15 -8.28 -9.48
C ASN A 111 -18.69 -8.60 -9.86
N PHE A 112 -17.69 -8.28 -9.01
CA PHE A 112 -16.27 -8.49 -9.35
C PHE A 112 -15.72 -9.85 -8.94
N LEU A 113 -16.33 -10.50 -7.95
CA LEU A 113 -15.93 -11.84 -7.53
C LEU A 113 -16.67 -12.87 -8.36
N ASP A 114 -16.02 -13.34 -9.41
CA ASP A 114 -16.45 -14.56 -10.07
C ASP A 114 -16.20 -15.74 -9.12
N SER A 115 -17.28 -16.27 -8.53
CA SER A 115 -17.24 -17.47 -7.69
C SER A 115 -16.63 -18.70 -8.40
N SER A 116 -16.52 -18.68 -9.73
CA SER A 116 -15.85 -19.71 -10.53
C SER A 116 -14.32 -19.60 -10.53
N ASN A 117 -13.76 -18.51 -10.01
CA ASN A 117 -12.32 -18.29 -9.85
C ASN A 117 -11.89 -18.50 -8.38
N PRO A 118 -11.48 -19.72 -7.98
CA PRO A 118 -11.11 -20.01 -6.61
C PRO A 118 -9.91 -19.19 -6.12
N ASP A 119 -8.96 -18.88 -7.01
CA ASP A 119 -7.79 -18.05 -6.65
C ASP A 119 -8.22 -16.62 -6.33
N GLY A 120 -9.13 -16.06 -7.13
CA GLY A 120 -9.69 -14.72 -6.88
C GLY A 120 -10.46 -14.65 -5.57
N VAL A 121 -11.28 -15.68 -5.27
CA VAL A 121 -12.01 -15.79 -4.00
C VAL A 121 -11.07 -15.92 -2.81
N ALA A 122 -10.00 -16.73 -2.92
CA ALA A 122 -9.03 -16.91 -1.86
C ALA A 122 -8.22 -15.63 -1.58
N ALA A 123 -7.72 -14.97 -2.62
CA ALA A 123 -7.01 -13.70 -2.52
C ALA A 123 -7.89 -12.60 -1.91
N HIS A 124 -9.16 -12.55 -2.30
CA HIS A 124 -10.11 -11.63 -1.71
C HIS A 124 -10.37 -11.92 -0.23
N ALA A 125 -10.62 -13.18 0.12
CA ALA A 125 -10.79 -13.58 1.52
C ALA A 125 -9.55 -13.23 2.36
N LYS A 126 -8.36 -13.42 1.81
CA LYS A 126 -7.10 -12.98 2.41
C LYS A 126 -7.09 -11.47 2.65
N PHE A 127 -7.35 -10.65 1.63
CA PHE A 127 -7.43 -9.19 1.78
C PHE A 127 -8.42 -8.79 2.88
N MET A 128 -9.62 -9.38 2.88
CA MET A 128 -10.64 -9.10 3.90
C MET A 128 -10.21 -9.49 5.31
N SER A 129 -9.36 -10.51 5.47
CA SER A 129 -8.79 -10.90 6.76
C SER A 129 -7.75 -9.90 7.29
N LEU A 130 -7.16 -9.09 6.42
CA LEU A 130 -6.21 -8.02 6.76
C LEU A 130 -6.91 -6.71 7.11
N CYS A 131 -8.16 -6.57 6.70
CA CYS A 131 -8.91 -5.34 6.88
C CYS A 131 -9.51 -5.22 8.29
N GLU A 132 -9.36 -4.04 8.85
CA GLU A 132 -10.19 -3.57 9.95
C GLU A 132 -11.57 -3.18 9.38
N LYS A 133 -12.63 -3.75 9.95
CA LYS A 133 -14.00 -3.38 9.60
C LYS A 133 -14.32 -2.02 10.22
N THR A 134 -14.67 -1.06 9.37
CA THR A 134 -15.27 0.20 9.82
C THR A 134 -16.79 0.15 9.65
N THR A 135 -17.50 1.19 10.10
CA THR A 135 -18.94 1.33 9.87
C THR A 135 -19.28 1.55 8.39
N THR A 136 -18.32 2.03 7.60
CA THR A 136 -18.53 2.47 6.22
C THR A 136 -17.76 1.64 5.20
N GLY A 137 -16.67 0.96 5.57
CA GLY A 137 -15.86 0.15 4.64
C GLY A 137 -14.69 -0.57 5.29
N HIS A 138 -13.61 -0.72 4.52
CA HIS A 138 -12.42 -1.48 4.88
C HIS A 138 -11.18 -0.59 4.86
N LEU A 139 -10.46 -0.58 5.99
CA LEU A 139 -9.14 0.00 6.11
C LEU A 139 -8.14 -1.12 6.40
N THR A 140 -6.97 -1.07 5.79
CA THR A 140 -5.89 -2.02 6.06
C THR A 140 -4.62 -1.28 6.39
N MET A 141 -3.72 -1.93 7.13
CA MET A 141 -2.35 -1.49 7.28
C MET A 141 -1.49 -2.12 6.18
N ALA A 142 -0.57 -1.34 5.63
CA ALA A 142 0.41 -1.83 4.67
C ALA A 142 1.71 -1.03 4.74
N TRP A 143 2.79 -1.65 4.30
CA TRP A 143 4.15 -1.15 4.28
C TRP A 143 4.54 -0.70 2.88
N HIS A 144 5.28 0.38 2.81
CA HIS A 144 5.90 0.88 1.59
C HIS A 144 7.41 0.87 1.75
N GLY A 145 8.10 0.19 0.83
CA GLY A 145 9.54 0.27 0.69
C GLY A 145 9.93 1.58 0.04
N VAL A 146 10.94 2.24 0.56
CA VAL A 146 11.37 3.56 0.10
C VAL A 146 12.89 3.56 0.00
N ASP A 147 13.37 4.03 -1.14
CA ASP A 147 14.79 4.34 -1.30
C ASP A 147 15.16 5.46 -0.33
N ASN A 148 16.13 5.21 0.55
CA ASN A 148 16.54 6.20 1.56
C ASN A 148 17.49 7.27 0.99
N THR A 149 17.76 7.27 -0.32
CA THR A 149 18.44 8.38 -0.97
C THR A 149 17.52 9.62 -1.08
N ASN A 150 18.11 10.82 -1.04
CA ASN A 150 17.45 12.08 -1.43
C ASN A 150 16.15 12.46 -0.66
N ASP A 151 16.09 12.22 0.66
CA ASP A 151 14.97 12.64 1.51
C ASP A 151 13.58 12.08 1.07
N HIS A 152 13.53 11.01 0.28
CA HIS A 152 12.27 10.45 -0.23
C HIS A 152 11.30 10.04 0.88
N VAL A 153 11.81 9.50 1.99
CA VAL A 153 11.02 9.19 3.19
C VAL A 153 10.22 10.42 3.63
N PHE A 154 10.90 11.56 3.74
CA PHE A 154 10.29 12.81 4.18
C PHE A 154 9.27 13.32 3.15
N HIS A 155 9.59 13.26 1.87
CA HIS A 155 8.67 13.66 0.80
C HIS A 155 7.40 12.82 0.79
N ILE A 156 7.48 11.51 0.98
CA ILE A 156 6.30 10.63 1.05
C ILE A 156 5.47 10.97 2.28
N CYS A 157 6.10 11.15 3.44
CA CYS A 157 5.38 11.49 4.68
C CYS A 157 4.70 12.87 4.61
N ARG A 158 5.28 13.84 3.92
CA ARG A 158 4.74 15.21 3.78
C ARG A 158 3.70 15.31 2.68
N ASP A 159 4.00 14.78 1.51
CA ASP A 159 3.26 15.04 0.26
C ASP A 159 2.35 13.88 -0.15
N GLY A 160 2.44 12.75 0.54
CA GLY A 160 1.82 11.48 0.19
C GLY A 160 2.65 10.67 -0.81
N LEU A 161 2.26 9.41 -1.02
CA LEU A 161 2.96 8.50 -1.93
C LEU A 161 2.62 8.82 -3.40
N ARG A 162 3.37 9.76 -4.00
CA ARG A 162 3.18 10.22 -5.38
C ARG A 162 4.09 9.45 -6.34
N GLY A 163 3.49 8.76 -7.29
CA GLY A 163 4.22 8.15 -8.40
C GLY A 163 3.97 6.66 -8.55
N THR A 164 4.10 6.18 -9.78
CA THR A 164 4.06 4.76 -10.11
C THR A 164 5.47 4.33 -10.46
N SER A 165 6.05 3.39 -9.71
CA SER A 165 7.10 2.53 -10.26
C SER A 165 6.51 1.72 -11.41
N ASP A 166 7.39 1.05 -12.17
CA ASP A 166 7.01 0.26 -13.35
C ASP A 166 5.75 -0.56 -13.03
N ALA A 167 4.67 -0.30 -13.77
CA ALA A 167 3.31 -0.55 -13.30
C ALA A 167 2.90 -2.04 -13.46
N TYR A 168 3.60 -2.97 -12.80
CA TYR A 168 3.42 -4.44 -12.93
C TYR A 168 1.96 -4.90 -12.91
N PHE A 169 1.16 -4.31 -12.02
CA PHE A 169 -0.26 -4.59 -11.83
C PHE A 169 -1.13 -3.35 -12.02
N GLY A 170 -0.67 -2.40 -12.84
CA GLY A 170 -1.39 -1.20 -13.21
C GLY A 170 -0.92 0.06 -12.48
N LYS A 171 -1.45 1.20 -12.92
CA LYS A 171 -1.10 2.53 -12.45
C LYS A 171 -1.65 2.74 -11.04
N GLY A 172 -0.76 2.87 -10.06
CA GLY A 172 -1.13 3.21 -8.71
C GLY A 172 0.05 3.23 -7.75
N SER A 173 -0.26 3.48 -6.48
CA SER A 173 0.71 3.42 -5.39
C SER A 173 0.77 2.00 -4.84
N TYR A 174 1.98 1.42 -4.78
CA TYR A 174 2.23 0.03 -4.37
C TYR A 174 2.61 -0.03 -2.89
N VAL A 175 1.92 -0.88 -2.15
CA VAL A 175 2.18 -1.19 -0.74
C VAL A 175 1.97 -2.69 -0.50
N THR A 176 2.46 -3.22 0.61
CA THR A 176 2.34 -4.65 0.95
C THR A 176 2.04 -4.85 2.43
N PRO A 177 1.18 -5.81 2.83
CA PRO A 177 0.98 -6.12 4.24
C PRO A 177 2.21 -6.78 4.90
N GLU A 178 3.20 -7.24 4.13
CA GLU A 178 4.43 -7.85 4.64
C GLU A 178 5.60 -6.86 4.66
N ALA A 179 6.00 -6.38 5.84
CA ALA A 179 7.10 -5.43 5.99
C ALA A 179 8.43 -5.93 5.41
N ALA A 180 8.72 -7.24 5.54
CA ALA A 180 9.94 -7.84 5.02
C ALA A 180 9.98 -7.81 3.48
N TYR A 181 8.81 -7.86 2.83
CA TYR A 181 8.72 -7.70 1.39
C TYR A 181 8.92 -6.24 0.98
N ALA A 182 8.29 -5.29 1.68
CA ALA A 182 8.51 -3.86 1.47
C ALA A 182 10.01 -3.51 1.59
N ALA A 183 10.70 -4.07 2.58
CA ALA A 183 12.13 -3.82 2.81
C ALA A 183 13.03 -4.19 1.64
N LYS A 184 12.67 -5.19 0.82
CA LYS A 184 13.42 -5.54 -0.40
C LYS A 184 13.50 -4.37 -1.39
N TYR A 185 12.55 -3.44 -1.34
CA TYR A 185 12.48 -2.26 -2.21
C TYR A 185 13.07 -1.00 -1.58
N SER A 186 13.70 -1.11 -0.40
CA SER A 186 14.44 -0.02 0.24
C SER A 186 15.97 -0.21 0.18
N ASP A 187 16.44 -1.40 -0.24
CA ASP A 187 17.84 -1.87 -0.14
C ASP A 187 18.67 -1.45 -1.38
N TYR A 188 19.12 -0.19 -1.42
CA TYR A 188 19.92 0.38 -2.54
C TYR A 188 21.36 0.77 -2.16
N GLY A 189 21.88 0.38 -0.98
CA GLY A 189 23.25 0.70 -0.56
C GLY A 189 23.75 -0.19 0.59
N ASP A 190 25.04 -0.53 0.58
CA ASP A 190 25.58 -1.64 1.38
C ASP A 190 25.76 -1.36 2.89
N ASP A 191 25.66 -0.11 3.36
CA ASP A 191 25.99 0.23 4.77
C ASP A 191 25.04 1.26 5.44
N ASP A 192 23.97 1.70 4.77
CA ASP A 192 23.10 2.76 5.29
C ASP A 192 21.86 2.21 6.01
N GLU A 193 21.43 2.93 7.05
CA GLU A 193 20.12 2.73 7.68
C GLU A 193 19.04 2.82 6.60
N CYS A 194 18.24 1.79 6.44
CA CYS A 194 17.12 1.74 5.50
C CYS A 194 15.81 2.08 6.21
N ALA A 195 14.76 2.39 5.44
CA ALA A 195 13.45 2.74 5.98
C ALA A 195 12.31 1.99 5.26
N VAL A 196 11.27 1.64 6.01
CA VAL A 196 9.96 1.28 5.48
C VAL A 196 8.90 2.14 6.15
N ILE A 197 7.89 2.53 5.40
CA ILE A 197 6.81 3.41 5.86
C ILE A 197 5.57 2.57 6.10
N LEU A 198 5.04 2.60 7.32
CA LEU A 198 3.73 2.04 7.64
C LEU A 198 2.65 3.04 7.25
N CYS A 199 1.64 2.56 6.53
CA CYS A 199 0.52 3.35 6.05
C CYS A 199 -0.82 2.74 6.48
N VAL A 200 -1.80 3.60 6.74
CA VAL A 200 -3.23 3.24 6.68
C VAL A 200 -3.69 3.38 5.23
N VAL A 201 -4.41 2.39 4.73
CA VAL A 201 -4.84 2.33 3.33
C VAL A 201 -6.35 2.17 3.23
N SER A 202 -7.00 3.05 2.45
CA SER A 202 -8.40 2.94 2.05
C SER A 202 -8.52 2.14 0.76
N ALA A 203 -9.03 0.91 0.85
CA ALA A 203 -9.21 0.03 -0.29
C ALA A 203 -10.62 -0.59 -0.21
N THR A 204 -11.57 0.06 -0.89
CA THR A 204 -13.02 -0.21 -0.73
C THR A 204 -13.58 -1.07 -1.87
N GLN A 205 -12.96 -1.03 -3.05
CA GLN A 205 -13.29 -1.83 -4.22
C GLN A 205 -12.04 -2.55 -4.72
N VAL A 206 -11.67 -3.59 -3.98
CA VAL A 206 -10.49 -4.39 -4.28
C VAL A 206 -10.80 -5.47 -5.29
N TYR A 207 -10.04 -5.50 -6.39
CA TYR A 207 -10.05 -6.56 -7.38
C TYR A 207 -8.84 -7.49 -7.18
N PRO A 208 -9.05 -8.80 -6.97
CA PRO A 208 -7.96 -9.77 -6.88
C PRO A 208 -7.40 -10.07 -8.28
N VAL A 209 -6.12 -9.75 -8.51
CA VAL A 209 -5.47 -10.05 -9.80
C VAL A 209 -5.03 -11.52 -9.81
N THR A 210 -5.40 -12.26 -10.86
CA THR A 210 -5.10 -13.70 -10.97
C THR A 210 -4.41 -14.06 -12.29
N VAL A 211 -3.58 -15.10 -12.27
CA VAL A 211 -2.91 -15.60 -13.48
C VAL A 211 -3.93 -16.05 -14.55
N LYS A 212 -5.06 -16.62 -14.13
CA LYS A 212 -6.06 -17.15 -15.07
C LYS A 212 -6.75 -16.04 -15.88
N GLU A 213 -7.16 -14.96 -15.21
CA GLU A 213 -7.97 -13.90 -15.81
C GLU A 213 -7.14 -12.76 -16.40
N ASP A 214 -6.08 -12.37 -15.69
CA ASP A 214 -5.39 -11.11 -15.93
C ASP A 214 -4.08 -11.26 -16.69
N TYR A 215 -3.64 -12.50 -16.96
CA TYR A 215 -2.50 -12.74 -17.83
C TYR A 215 -2.98 -13.10 -19.23
N ARG A 216 -2.11 -12.86 -20.20
CA ARG A 216 -2.39 -13.16 -21.60
C ARG A 216 -2.51 -14.68 -21.81
N THR A 217 -3.35 -15.09 -22.76
CA THR A 217 -3.39 -16.46 -23.26
C THR A 217 -2.14 -16.77 -24.07
N LEU A 218 -1.87 -18.04 -24.39
CA LEU A 218 -0.72 -18.41 -25.22
C LEU A 218 -0.74 -17.71 -26.59
N ASP A 219 -1.94 -17.57 -27.18
CA ASP A 219 -2.11 -16.89 -28.47
C ASP A 219 -1.87 -15.38 -28.33
N GLU A 220 -2.34 -14.76 -27.23
CA GLU A 220 -2.08 -13.34 -26.94
C GLU A 220 -0.58 -13.08 -26.66
N GLU A 221 0.11 -13.98 -25.95
CA GLU A 221 1.55 -13.90 -25.67
C GLU A 221 2.41 -13.94 -26.95
N ALA A 222 1.96 -14.67 -27.97
CA ALA A 222 2.65 -14.74 -29.26
C ALA A 222 2.63 -13.40 -30.03
N LEU A 223 1.69 -12.52 -29.72
CA LEU A 223 1.46 -11.25 -30.41
C LEU A 223 2.13 -10.04 -29.74
N VAL A 224 2.67 -10.20 -28.53
CA VAL A 224 3.32 -9.11 -27.78
C VAL A 224 4.84 -9.20 -27.85
N GLU A 225 5.49 -8.06 -27.62
CA GLU A 225 6.94 -7.93 -27.50
C GLU A 225 7.50 -8.84 -26.40
N GLU A 226 8.69 -9.39 -26.63
CA GLU A 226 9.31 -10.37 -25.73
C GLU A 226 9.49 -9.85 -24.29
N ASN A 227 9.78 -8.56 -24.14
CA ASN A 227 9.99 -7.87 -22.87
C ASN A 227 8.69 -7.55 -22.09
N VAL A 228 7.52 -7.87 -22.65
CA VAL A 228 6.18 -7.75 -22.02
C VAL A 228 5.60 -9.14 -21.69
N ARG A 229 6.23 -10.21 -22.19
CA ARG A 229 5.77 -11.58 -21.95
C ARG A 229 5.92 -11.97 -20.49
N GLY A 230 4.95 -12.72 -19.99
CA GLY A 230 4.96 -13.17 -18.59
C GLY A 230 4.56 -12.10 -17.58
N PHE A 231 4.19 -10.90 -18.01
CA PHE A 231 3.58 -9.87 -17.16
C PHE A 231 2.05 -9.84 -17.29
N SER A 232 1.39 -9.28 -16.29
CA SER A 232 -0.07 -9.07 -16.31
C SER A 232 -0.51 -8.16 -17.47
N LYS A 233 -1.80 -8.18 -17.81
CA LYS A 233 -2.43 -7.24 -18.77
C LYS A 233 -2.41 -5.79 -18.29
N TYR A 234 -2.09 -5.55 -17.02
CA TYR A 234 -1.96 -4.22 -16.44
C TYR A 234 -0.51 -3.69 -16.47
N PHE A 235 0.45 -4.50 -16.92
CA PHE A 235 1.83 -4.05 -17.06
C PHE A 235 1.99 -3.05 -18.21
N SER A 236 2.68 -1.94 -17.92
CA SER A 236 3.21 -1.03 -18.93
C SER A 236 4.65 -0.65 -18.60
N ARG A 237 5.51 -0.73 -19.60
CA ARG A 237 6.85 -0.11 -19.57
C ARG A 237 6.80 1.39 -19.89
N ASP A 238 5.73 1.82 -20.54
CA ASP A 238 5.55 3.21 -20.90
C ASP A 238 4.99 3.97 -19.70
N ARG A 239 5.85 4.77 -19.06
CA ARG A 239 5.49 5.62 -17.91
C ARG A 239 4.55 6.76 -18.30
N GLU A 240 4.52 7.16 -19.57
CA GLU A 240 3.58 8.16 -20.08
C GLU A 240 2.20 7.54 -20.32
N HIS A 241 2.17 6.25 -20.67
CA HIS A 241 0.94 5.49 -20.94
C HIS A 241 0.80 4.25 -20.02
N PRO A 242 0.71 4.43 -18.70
CA PRO A 242 0.51 3.33 -17.78
C PRO A 242 -0.92 2.77 -17.90
N ILE A 243 -1.08 1.45 -17.79
CA ILE A 243 -2.42 0.82 -17.81
C ILE A 243 -3.11 1.08 -16.48
N ALA A 244 -4.35 1.55 -16.50
CA ALA A 244 -5.14 1.77 -15.29
C ALA A 244 -5.46 0.44 -14.58
N LEU A 245 -5.86 0.52 -13.30
CA LEU A 245 -6.47 -0.62 -12.61
C LEU A 245 -7.75 -1.07 -13.31
N LYS A 246 -8.25 -2.25 -12.94
CA LYS A 246 -9.50 -2.83 -13.44
C LYS A 246 -10.62 -1.77 -13.33
N PRO A 247 -11.42 -1.56 -14.38
CA PRO A 247 -12.56 -0.66 -14.31
C PRO A 247 -13.43 -0.95 -13.10
N PHE A 248 -13.87 0.12 -12.41
CA PHE A 248 -14.69 0.08 -11.19
C PHE A 248 -14.03 -0.58 -9.96
N SER A 249 -12.71 -0.80 -10.00
CA SER A 249 -11.91 -1.05 -8.81
C SER A 249 -11.12 0.21 -8.45
N ASN A 250 -10.89 0.44 -7.16
CA ASN A 250 -9.96 1.46 -6.69
C ASN A 250 -8.68 0.85 -6.09
N ALA A 251 -8.60 -0.48 -6.07
CA ALA A 251 -7.38 -1.18 -5.72
C ALA A 251 -7.29 -2.56 -6.40
N HIS A 252 -6.06 -3.01 -6.64
CA HIS A 252 -5.74 -4.40 -6.92
C HIS A 252 -5.10 -5.04 -5.69
N PHE A 253 -5.46 -6.28 -5.40
CA PHE A 253 -4.77 -7.12 -4.42
C PHE A 253 -4.20 -8.35 -5.12
N ILE A 254 -2.91 -8.61 -4.94
CA ILE A 254 -2.18 -9.58 -5.74
C ILE A 254 -1.37 -10.48 -4.80
N PRO A 255 -1.73 -11.76 -4.64
CA PRO A 255 -0.82 -12.75 -4.08
C PRO A 255 0.34 -12.94 -5.06
N VAL A 256 1.57 -12.73 -4.61
CA VAL A 256 2.77 -12.76 -5.46
C VAL A 256 3.79 -13.80 -4.99
N LYS A 257 4.58 -14.30 -5.93
CA LYS A 257 5.79 -15.10 -5.66
C LYS A 257 6.88 -14.76 -6.67
N GLU A 258 8.13 -14.99 -6.31
CA GLU A 258 9.27 -14.81 -7.19
C GLU A 258 9.29 -15.88 -8.31
N TYR A 259 9.36 -15.45 -9.56
CA TYR A 259 9.40 -16.35 -10.73
C TYR A 259 10.75 -16.32 -11.47
N GLY A 260 11.61 -15.32 -11.22
CA GLY A 260 12.82 -15.10 -12.00
C GLY A 260 12.51 -15.02 -13.48
N ASN A 261 13.11 -15.92 -14.27
CA ASN A 261 12.90 -16.00 -15.73
C ASN A 261 11.80 -17.00 -16.13
N ILE A 262 10.89 -17.39 -15.25
CA ILE A 262 9.86 -18.39 -15.54
C ILE A 262 8.52 -17.69 -15.77
N HIS A 263 7.88 -17.97 -16.91
CA HIS A 263 6.57 -17.40 -17.22
C HIS A 263 5.48 -17.88 -16.22
N PRO A 264 4.70 -16.98 -15.59
CA PRO A 264 3.77 -17.35 -14.52
C PRO A 264 2.67 -18.33 -14.91
N ARG A 265 2.10 -18.13 -16.12
CA ARG A 265 1.03 -18.97 -16.67
C ARG A 265 1.50 -20.32 -17.24
N ASN A 266 2.49 -20.31 -18.14
CA ASN A 266 2.84 -21.50 -18.94
C ASN A 266 4.14 -22.19 -18.50
N ARG A 267 4.86 -21.62 -17.52
CA ARG A 267 6.11 -22.15 -16.95
C ARG A 267 7.30 -22.25 -17.92
N ASN A 268 7.20 -21.65 -19.11
CA ASN A 268 8.32 -21.60 -20.04
C ASN A 268 9.39 -20.61 -19.55
N LEU A 269 10.65 -20.87 -19.93
CA LEU A 269 11.75 -19.94 -19.71
C LEU A 269 11.58 -18.70 -20.60
N LEU A 270 11.80 -17.52 -20.02
CA LEU A 270 11.78 -16.23 -20.67
C LEU A 270 13.20 -15.70 -20.85
N GLY A 271 13.39 -14.83 -21.84
CA GLY A 271 14.65 -14.09 -22.02
C GLY A 271 14.85 -12.94 -21.03
N VAL A 272 13.85 -12.66 -20.19
CA VAL A 272 13.82 -11.57 -19.21
C VAL A 272 13.33 -12.06 -17.86
N GLU A 273 13.79 -11.38 -16.80
CA GLU A 273 13.30 -11.60 -15.44
C GLU A 273 11.97 -10.88 -15.25
N VAL A 274 10.99 -11.59 -14.69
CA VAL A 274 9.65 -11.05 -14.37
C VAL A 274 9.47 -10.79 -12.87
N HIS A 275 10.47 -11.12 -12.05
CA HIS A 275 10.48 -10.95 -10.60
C HIS A 275 9.23 -11.55 -9.92
N HIS A 276 8.67 -10.86 -8.93
CA HIS A 276 7.44 -11.24 -8.27
C HIS A 276 6.24 -11.01 -9.19
N GLN A 277 5.50 -12.08 -9.48
CA GLN A 277 4.30 -12.06 -10.32
C GLN A 277 3.12 -12.71 -9.59
N ALA A 278 1.90 -12.49 -10.10
CA ALA A 278 0.69 -13.07 -9.49
C ALA A 278 0.78 -14.60 -9.41
N THR A 279 0.18 -15.16 -8.37
CA THR A 279 0.08 -16.60 -8.13
C THR A 279 -1.23 -16.93 -7.40
N SER A 280 -1.51 -18.22 -7.18
CA SER A 280 -2.58 -18.63 -6.27
C SER A 280 -2.21 -18.27 -4.83
N GLU A 281 -3.23 -18.01 -4.01
CA GLU A 281 -3.05 -17.72 -2.57
C GLU A 281 -2.25 -18.82 -1.84
N SER A 282 -2.45 -20.09 -2.21
CA SER A 282 -1.73 -21.23 -1.61
C SER A 282 -0.21 -21.20 -1.82
N ASP A 283 0.21 -20.53 -2.89
CA ASP A 283 1.59 -20.47 -3.35
C ASP A 283 2.22 -19.07 -3.12
N ALA A 284 1.46 -18.15 -2.52
CA ALA A 284 1.88 -16.78 -2.33
C ALA A 284 3.02 -16.72 -1.30
N GLU A 285 4.08 -16.02 -1.66
CA GLU A 285 5.18 -15.68 -0.75
C GLU A 285 4.87 -14.37 -0.02
N PHE A 286 4.25 -13.43 -0.74
CA PHE A 286 3.86 -12.10 -0.25
C PHE A 286 2.57 -11.62 -0.94
N HIS A 287 2.10 -10.45 -0.55
CA HIS A 287 0.97 -9.78 -1.20
C HIS A 287 1.32 -8.36 -1.60
N GLU A 288 0.78 -7.91 -2.72
CA GLU A 288 0.82 -6.51 -3.15
C GLU A 288 -0.59 -5.93 -3.12
N LEU A 289 -0.67 -4.66 -2.72
CA LEU A 289 -1.85 -3.83 -2.80
C LEU A 289 -1.49 -2.60 -3.63
N VAL A 290 -2.17 -2.42 -4.75
CA VAL A 290 -2.01 -1.26 -5.63
C VAL A 290 -3.27 -0.42 -5.53
N VAL A 291 -3.17 0.82 -5.09
CA VAL A 291 -4.33 1.74 -5.01
C VAL A 291 -4.28 2.78 -6.12
N ALA A 292 -5.46 3.13 -6.66
CA ALA A 292 -5.58 4.04 -7.80
C ALA A 292 -5.16 5.48 -7.47
N SER A 293 -5.31 5.90 -6.22
CA SER A 293 -5.06 7.28 -5.78
C SER A 293 -4.18 7.32 -4.54
N HIS A 294 -3.18 8.21 -4.53
CA HIS A 294 -2.34 8.46 -3.37
C HIS A 294 -3.11 8.98 -2.15
N HIS A 295 -4.30 9.59 -2.35
CA HIS A 295 -5.18 10.00 -1.25
C HIS A 295 -5.75 8.81 -0.46
N GLN A 296 -5.68 7.59 -1.01
CA GLN A 296 -6.06 6.37 -0.31
C GLN A 296 -4.98 5.88 0.64
N ILE A 297 -3.84 6.57 0.77
CA ILE A 297 -2.72 6.17 1.63
C ILE A 297 -2.41 7.30 2.60
N LEU A 298 -2.37 6.96 3.89
CA LEU A 298 -1.94 7.85 4.96
C LEU A 298 -0.73 7.24 5.67
N PRO A 299 0.49 7.76 5.48
CA PRO A 299 1.67 7.35 6.24
C PRO A 299 1.47 7.60 7.73
N ILE A 300 1.78 6.66 8.62
CA ILE A 300 1.57 6.83 10.08
C ILE A 300 2.82 6.54 10.92
N ALA A 301 3.74 5.73 10.41
CA ALA A 301 5.01 5.46 11.08
C ALA A 301 6.11 5.14 10.07
N ILE A 302 7.35 5.31 10.50
CA ILE A 302 8.55 4.90 9.77
C ILE A 302 9.33 3.95 10.68
N VAL A 303 9.72 2.81 10.14
CA VAL A 303 10.66 1.88 10.80
C VAL A 303 11.98 1.96 10.07
N TYR A 304 13.01 2.33 10.80
CA TYR A 304 14.38 2.33 10.34
C TYR A 304 15.06 1.03 10.77
N TYR A 305 15.91 0.50 9.90
CA TYR A 305 16.55 -0.79 10.12
C TYR A 305 17.88 -0.92 9.39
N LEU A 306 18.68 -1.86 9.85
CA LEU A 306 19.93 -2.28 9.23
C LEU A 306 19.78 -3.71 8.71
N LYS A 307 20.50 -4.05 7.65
CA LYS A 307 20.62 -5.44 7.19
C LYS A 307 21.40 -6.24 8.21
N THR A 308 20.87 -7.39 8.62
CA THR A 308 21.62 -8.27 9.52
C THR A 308 22.76 -8.90 8.73
N ALA A 309 24.00 -8.80 9.23
CA ALA A 309 25.13 -9.48 8.61
C ALA A 309 24.85 -10.99 8.56
N THR A 310 24.74 -11.53 7.35
CA THR A 310 24.53 -12.97 7.07
C THR A 310 25.84 -13.75 7.16
#